data_AF-A0A8R7JYS9-F1
#
_entry.id   AF-A0A8R7JYS9-F1
#
_cell.length_a   1.000
_cell.length_b   1.000
_cell.length_c   1.000
_cell.angle_alpha   90.00
_cell.angle_beta   90.00
_cell.angle_gamma   90.00
#
_symmetry.space_group_name_H-M   'P 1'
#
loop_
_entity.id
_entity.type
_entity.pdbx_description
1 polymer ?
#
loop_
_entity_poly.entity_id
_entity_poly.type
_entity_poly.pdbx_seq_one_letter_code
_entity_poly.pdbx_strand_id
1 'polypeptide(L)'
;MAPASTPASATVHLLRQLCARHQARAAQDRWGVLASGTRFLWVMWPDIVSSDDPNPLPEGFVAASAGRGLVVPWCCQVEVLSHTALGGFLTHCRWNSVLESVWAGVPMLCLPLLTDQFTNRRLIVWEWSVGMPIGDRGAVFADEVRARIAGIMSGKEGEELREAVKKVRATLEDAMTHGGSSQQSFDEFVDELTRRCSGR
;
A
#
# COMPACT_ATOMS: atom_id res chain seq x y z
N MET A 1 -15.58 -27.63 8.43
CA MET A 1 -14.86 -26.87 9.47
C MET A 1 -13.66 -26.23 8.79
N ALA A 2 -13.72 -24.93 8.49
CA ALA A 2 -12.54 -24.22 7.97
C ALA A 2 -11.47 -24.19 9.08
N PRO A 3 -10.18 -24.36 8.77
CA PRO A 3 -9.14 -24.23 9.78
C PRO A 3 -9.17 -22.80 10.33
N ALA A 4 -9.06 -22.66 11.65
CA ALA A 4 -8.90 -21.38 12.30
C ALA A 4 -7.72 -20.65 11.64
N SER A 5 -7.99 -19.47 11.08
CA SER A 5 -6.96 -18.63 10.47
C SER A 5 -5.91 -18.31 11.52
N THR A 6 -4.67 -18.76 11.30
CA THR A 6 -3.51 -18.31 12.05
C THR A 6 -3.53 -16.77 12.08
N PRO A 7 -3.39 -16.11 13.24
CA PRO A 7 -3.32 -14.65 13.29
C PRO A 7 -2.22 -14.20 12.33
N ALA A 8 -2.52 -13.23 11.48
CA ALA A 8 -1.58 -12.72 10.49
C ALA A 8 -0.23 -12.47 11.17
N SER A 9 0.81 -13.17 10.71
CA SER A 9 2.21 -12.95 11.14
C SER A 9 2.69 -11.63 10.54
N ALA A 10 2.16 -10.56 11.13
CA ALA A 10 2.35 -9.15 10.90
C ALA A 10 3.59 -8.79 10.06
N THR A 11 3.43 -8.83 8.73
CA THR A 11 4.41 -8.25 7.80
C THR A 11 3.84 -6.93 7.29
N VAL A 12 4.58 -5.84 7.44
CA VAL A 12 4.32 -4.60 6.70
C VAL A 12 5.11 -4.68 5.41
N HIS A 13 4.42 -4.71 4.29
CA HIS A 13 5.07 -4.57 3.00
C HIS A 13 5.16 -3.09 2.64
N LEU A 14 6.32 -2.68 2.19
CA LEU A 14 6.62 -1.31 1.80
C LEU A 14 7.02 -1.31 0.34
N LEU A 15 6.14 -0.81 -0.51
CA LEU A 15 6.51 -0.49 -1.88
C LEU A 15 6.98 0.94 -1.99
N ARG A 16 8.20 1.07 -2.49
CA ARG A 16 8.79 2.32 -2.91
C ARG A 16 9.06 2.25 -4.41
N GLN A 17 8.44 3.12 -5.20
CA GLN A 17 9.23 3.81 -6.24
C GLN A 17 9.37 5.24 -5.73
N LEU A 18 10.55 5.61 -5.24
CA LEU A 18 10.86 6.97 -4.82
C LEU A 18 11.95 7.51 -5.72
N CYS A 19 11.68 8.69 -6.26
CA CYS A 19 12.72 9.66 -6.59
C CYS A 19 13.39 10.14 -5.29
N ALA A 20 14.71 10.19 -5.28
CA ALA A 20 15.57 10.47 -4.12
C ALA A 20 15.42 11.84 -3.44
N ARG A 21 14.64 12.76 -3.98
CA ARG A 21 14.81 14.20 -3.72
C ARG A 21 14.42 14.70 -2.31
N HIS A 22 14.03 13.82 -1.37
CA HIS A 22 13.58 14.20 -0.02
C HIS A 22 14.21 13.32 1.08
N GLN A 23 15.55 13.31 1.19
CA GLN A 23 16.33 12.44 2.08
C GLN A 23 15.95 12.53 3.58
N ALA A 24 15.59 13.70 4.10
CA ALA A 24 15.23 13.84 5.52
C ALA A 24 13.90 13.14 5.90
N ARG A 25 12.93 13.09 4.98
CA ARG A 25 11.63 12.40 5.20
C ARG A 25 11.80 10.89 5.21
N ALA A 26 12.70 10.38 4.38
CA ALA A 26 12.94 8.96 4.18
C ALA A 26 13.69 8.29 5.35
N ALA A 27 14.24 9.04 6.31
CA ALA A 27 14.83 8.42 7.49
C ALA A 27 13.76 8.07 8.55
N GLN A 28 12.75 8.93 8.71
CA GLN A 28 11.78 8.86 9.80
C GLN A 28 10.80 7.69 9.63
N ASP A 29 10.31 7.44 8.43
CA ASP A 29 9.48 6.27 8.11
C ASP A 29 10.22 4.96 8.40
N ARG A 30 11.48 4.84 8.00
CA ARG A 30 12.31 3.66 8.24
C ARG A 30 12.55 3.43 9.72
N TRP A 31 12.96 4.45 10.46
CA TRP A 31 13.16 4.33 11.90
C TRP A 31 11.86 4.01 12.64
N GLY A 32 10.73 4.57 12.21
CA GLY A 32 9.42 4.25 12.76
C GLY A 32 9.00 2.80 12.51
N VAL A 33 9.23 2.28 11.29
CA VAL A 33 9.01 0.86 10.96
C VAL A 33 9.87 -0.03 11.84
N LEU A 34 11.15 0.26 11.99
CA LEU A 34 12.04 -0.52 12.83
C LEU A 34 11.63 -0.50 14.31
N ALA A 35 11.26 0.68 14.82
CA ALA A 35 10.82 0.90 16.20
C ALA A 35 9.45 0.27 16.49
N SER A 36 8.65 -0.04 15.46
CA SER A 36 7.37 -0.75 15.63
C SER A 36 7.49 -2.16 16.18
N GLY A 37 8.68 -2.77 16.13
CA GLY A 37 8.84 -4.17 16.55
C GLY A 37 8.44 -5.18 15.48
N THR A 38 7.64 -4.77 14.49
CA THR A 38 6.94 -5.63 13.53
C THR A 38 7.87 -6.22 12.48
N ARG A 39 7.51 -7.38 11.90
CA ARG A 39 8.23 -7.93 10.75
C ARG A 39 7.90 -7.09 9.50
N PHE A 40 8.86 -6.92 8.60
CA PHE A 40 8.61 -6.12 7.41
C PHE A 40 9.39 -6.59 6.19
N LEU A 41 8.83 -6.34 5.02
CA LEU A 41 9.49 -6.48 3.73
C LEU A 41 9.58 -5.09 3.10
N TRP A 42 10.79 -4.57 2.99
CA TRP A 42 11.09 -3.27 2.41
C TRP A 42 11.60 -3.44 0.98
N VAL A 43 10.84 -2.94 -0.01
CA VAL A 43 11.25 -2.98 -1.41
C VAL A 43 11.90 -1.66 -1.79
N MET A 44 13.12 -1.71 -2.32
CA MET A 44 13.88 -0.53 -2.72
C MET A 44 14.68 -0.78 -3.99
N TRP A 45 14.22 -0.23 -5.11
CA TRP A 45 14.99 -0.26 -6.34
C TRP A 45 16.18 0.71 -6.26
N PRO A 46 17.43 0.26 -6.50
CA PRO A 46 18.63 1.12 -6.46
C PRO A 46 18.59 2.28 -7.48
N ASP A 47 18.25 2.00 -8.74
CA ASP A 47 18.41 2.92 -9.88
C ASP A 47 17.31 3.98 -10.07
N ILE A 48 16.20 3.93 -9.34
CA ILE A 48 15.11 4.92 -9.44
C ILE A 48 15.37 6.13 -8.53
N VAL A 49 16.31 5.97 -7.60
CA VAL A 49 16.67 6.97 -6.62
C VAL A 49 17.69 7.87 -7.30
N SER A 50 17.23 8.98 -7.90
CA SER A 50 18.04 10.09 -8.42
C SER A 50 18.91 10.80 -7.34
N SER A 51 19.64 10.02 -6.54
CA SER A 51 20.72 10.47 -5.68
C SER A 51 21.98 9.76 -6.13
N ASP A 52 23.11 10.45 -6.10
CA ASP A 52 24.44 9.87 -6.27
C ASP A 52 24.81 8.88 -5.14
N ASP A 53 23.88 8.64 -4.20
CA ASP A 53 23.98 7.71 -3.09
C ASP A 53 23.41 6.33 -3.51
N PRO A 54 24.28 5.31 -3.67
CA PRO A 54 23.87 3.95 -4.01
C PRO A 54 23.12 3.23 -2.88
N ASN A 55 23.08 3.78 -1.66
CA ASN A 55 22.38 3.20 -0.52
C ASN A 55 21.59 4.25 0.27
N PRO A 56 20.36 4.58 -0.15
CA PRO A 56 19.55 5.63 0.48
C PRO A 56 18.92 5.21 1.82
N LEU A 57 19.41 4.14 2.46
CA LEU A 57 19.00 3.69 3.78
C LEU A 57 19.78 4.43 4.88
N PRO A 58 19.15 4.73 6.03
CA PRO A 58 19.86 5.26 7.17
C PRO A 58 21.00 4.33 7.60
N GLU A 59 22.10 4.93 8.05
CA GLU A 59 23.22 4.17 8.61
C GLU A 59 22.76 3.23 9.73
N GLY A 60 23.23 1.99 9.70
CA GLY A 60 22.86 0.97 10.68
C GLY A 60 21.47 0.35 10.52
N PHE A 61 20.62 0.83 9.59
CA PHE A 61 19.26 0.31 9.42
C PHE A 61 19.23 -1.19 9.10
N VAL A 62 20.04 -1.63 8.13
CA VAL A 62 20.10 -3.04 7.73
C VAL A 62 20.51 -3.92 8.91
N ALA A 63 21.58 -3.55 9.62
CA ALA A 63 22.05 -4.28 10.80
C ALA A 63 20.99 -4.34 11.90
N ALA A 64 20.31 -3.22 12.18
CA ALA A 64 19.27 -3.16 13.20
C ALA A 64 18.00 -3.93 12.82
N SER A 65 17.74 -4.12 11.53
CA SER A 65 16.61 -4.90 11.01
C SER A 65 16.83 -6.42 11.03
N ALA A 66 18.05 -6.89 11.32
CA ALA A 66 18.40 -8.31 11.28
C ALA A 66 17.40 -9.18 12.09
N GLY A 67 16.92 -10.26 11.47
CA GLY A 67 15.97 -11.21 12.07
C GLY A 67 14.48 -10.81 12.01
N ARG A 68 14.16 -9.57 11.60
CA ARG A 68 12.77 -9.07 11.55
C ARG A 68 12.41 -8.37 10.24
N GLY A 69 13.37 -7.70 9.61
CA GLY A 69 13.20 -7.02 8.33
C GLY A 69 13.94 -7.74 7.21
N LEU A 70 13.34 -7.72 6.02
CA LEU A 70 13.99 -8.09 4.77
C LEU A 70 13.96 -6.88 3.84
N VAL A 71 15.12 -6.51 3.26
CA VAL A 71 15.22 -5.44 2.27
C VAL A 71 15.59 -6.06 0.93
N VAL A 72 14.77 -5.81 -0.11
CA VAL A 72 14.96 -6.37 -1.45
C VAL A 72 14.84 -5.30 -2.53
N PRO A 73 15.51 -5.47 -3.68
CA PRO A 73 15.38 -4.51 -4.78
C PRO A 73 14.02 -4.56 -5.48
N TRP A 74 13.42 -5.75 -5.51
CA TRP A 74 12.15 -6.02 -6.17
C TRP A 74 11.43 -7.20 -5.52
N CYS A 75 10.10 -7.23 -5.67
CA CYS A 75 9.28 -8.39 -5.36
C CYS A 75 8.06 -8.44 -6.29
N CYS A 76 7.41 -9.61 -6.38
CA CYS A 76 6.08 -9.72 -6.96
C CYS A 76 5.05 -9.14 -5.97
N GLN A 77 4.70 -7.85 -6.13
CA GLN A 77 3.82 -7.15 -5.20
C GLN A 77 2.47 -7.87 -5.01
N VAL A 78 1.86 -8.37 -6.09
CA VAL A 78 0.56 -9.06 -6.04
C VAL A 78 0.64 -10.32 -5.18
N GLU A 79 1.72 -11.11 -5.30
CA GLU A 79 1.94 -12.29 -4.46
C GLU A 79 2.15 -11.90 -2.98
N VAL A 80 2.93 -10.85 -2.72
CA VAL A 80 3.15 -10.38 -1.36
C VAL A 80 1.86 -9.85 -0.72
N LEU A 81 1.08 -9.06 -1.45
CA LEU A 81 -0.21 -8.56 -1.00
C LEU A 81 -1.21 -9.69 -0.72
N SER A 82 -1.17 -10.74 -1.52
CA SER A 82 -2.05 -11.91 -1.34
C SER A 82 -1.60 -12.85 -0.21
N HIS A 83 -0.44 -12.61 0.40
CA HIS A 83 0.11 -13.50 1.41
C HIS A 83 -0.57 -13.30 2.78
N THR A 84 -1.00 -14.39 3.41
CA THR A 84 -1.79 -14.37 4.66
C THR A 84 -1.06 -13.77 5.87
N ALA A 85 0.26 -13.72 5.84
CA ALA A 85 1.07 -13.06 6.87
C ALA A 85 1.03 -11.52 6.78
N LEU A 86 0.50 -10.95 5.70
CA LEU A 86 0.44 -9.51 5.52
C LEU A 86 -0.70 -8.91 6.35
N GLY A 87 -0.37 -7.94 7.21
CA GLY A 87 -1.38 -7.28 8.06
C GLY A 87 -1.65 -5.82 7.70
N GLY A 88 -0.80 -5.22 6.87
CA GLY A 88 -0.95 -3.85 6.41
C GLY A 88 0.06 -3.48 5.33
N PHE A 89 -0.30 -2.49 4.51
CA PHE A 89 0.48 -2.05 3.36
C PHE A 89 0.82 -0.56 3.48
N LEU A 90 2.10 -0.24 3.73
CA LEU A 90 2.54 1.16 3.72
C LEU A 90 2.92 1.55 2.29
N THR A 91 2.15 2.50 1.76
CA THR A 91 2.10 2.84 0.34
C THR A 91 2.11 4.34 0.14
N HIS A 92 2.72 4.77 -0.97
CA HIS A 92 2.63 6.15 -1.45
C HIS A 92 1.35 6.42 -2.25
N CYS A 93 0.37 5.52 -2.24
CA CYS A 93 -0.95 5.73 -2.84
C CYS A 93 -0.95 5.92 -4.38
N ARG A 94 -0.06 5.25 -5.12
CA ARG A 94 -0.27 5.10 -6.58
C ARG A 94 -1.48 4.22 -6.85
N TRP A 95 -2.27 4.59 -7.85
CA TRP A 95 -3.55 3.95 -8.15
C TRP A 95 -3.48 2.43 -8.32
N ASN A 96 -2.52 1.90 -9.09
CA ASN A 96 -2.39 0.44 -9.26
C ASN A 96 -2.15 -0.28 -7.93
N SER A 97 -1.24 0.24 -7.10
CA SER A 97 -0.95 -0.35 -5.78
C SER A 97 -2.14 -0.26 -4.82
N VAL A 98 -2.97 0.78 -4.96
CA VAL A 98 -4.22 0.92 -4.20
C VAL A 98 -5.21 -0.16 -4.61
N LEU A 99 -5.43 -0.36 -5.91
CA LEU A 99 -6.33 -1.39 -6.42
C LEU A 99 -5.87 -2.80 -6.03
N GLU A 100 -4.57 -3.09 -6.15
CA GLU A 100 -4.00 -4.38 -5.74
C GLU A 100 -4.17 -4.63 -4.24
N SER A 101 -4.01 -3.60 -3.39
CA SER A 101 -4.21 -3.71 -1.95
C SER A 101 -5.67 -4.00 -1.59
N VAL A 102 -6.60 -3.27 -2.23
CA VAL A 102 -8.04 -3.49 -2.03
C VAL A 102 -8.44 -4.89 -2.49
N TRP A 103 -7.98 -5.31 -3.68
CA TRP A 103 -8.22 -6.66 -4.20
C TRP A 103 -7.70 -7.74 -3.26
N ALA A 104 -6.51 -7.54 -2.67
CA ALA A 104 -5.95 -8.46 -1.69
C ALA A 104 -6.63 -8.42 -0.32
N GLY A 105 -7.51 -7.45 -0.04
CA GLY A 105 -8.14 -7.29 1.28
C GLY A 105 -7.23 -6.66 2.33
N VAL A 106 -6.18 -5.93 1.91
CA VAL A 106 -5.14 -5.42 2.79
C VAL A 106 -5.36 -3.92 3.08
N PRO A 107 -5.43 -3.51 4.36
CA PRO A 107 -5.57 -2.10 4.73
C PRO A 107 -4.26 -1.34 4.52
N MET A 108 -4.36 -0.03 4.28
CA MET A 108 -3.22 0.80 3.87
C MET A 108 -2.76 1.79 4.95
N LEU A 109 -1.45 2.04 5.00
CA LEU A 109 -0.86 3.23 5.61
C LEU A 109 -0.42 4.16 4.48
N CYS A 110 -0.99 5.36 4.42
CA CYS A 110 -0.90 6.26 3.28
C CYS A 110 0.14 7.35 3.50
N LEU A 111 1.27 7.24 2.80
CA LEU A 111 2.36 8.21 2.80
C LEU A 111 2.63 8.73 1.37
N PRO A 112 1.76 9.59 0.82
CA PRO A 112 1.88 10.08 -0.55
C PRO A 112 3.13 10.96 -0.71
N LEU A 113 3.68 10.95 -1.92
CA LEU A 113 4.93 11.62 -2.24
C LEU A 113 4.74 12.70 -3.29
N LEU A 114 4.05 12.40 -4.40
CA LEU A 114 3.98 13.22 -5.59
C LEU A 114 2.58 13.21 -6.22
N THR A 115 2.30 14.16 -7.11
CA THR A 115 1.21 14.07 -8.10
C THR A 115 -0.18 13.80 -7.51
N ASP A 116 -0.93 12.89 -8.14
CA ASP A 116 -2.26 12.39 -7.78
C ASP A 116 -2.31 11.60 -6.47
N GLN A 117 -1.17 11.22 -5.90
CA GLN A 117 -1.11 10.38 -4.70
C GLN A 117 -1.76 11.03 -3.48
N PHE A 118 -1.72 12.36 -3.38
CA PHE A 118 -2.39 13.11 -2.32
C PHE A 118 -3.92 13.02 -2.46
N THR A 119 -4.44 13.07 -3.69
CA THR A 119 -5.86 12.86 -4.00
C THR A 119 -6.26 11.41 -3.70
N ASN A 120 -5.44 10.45 -4.11
CA ASN A 120 -5.70 9.03 -3.83
C ASN A 120 -5.71 8.76 -2.32
N ARG A 121 -4.78 9.34 -1.54
CA ARG A 121 -4.81 9.28 -0.06
C ARG A 121 -6.16 9.79 0.47
N ARG A 122 -6.68 10.91 -0.03
CA ARG A 122 -7.96 11.43 0.44
C ARG A 122 -9.10 10.43 0.20
N LEU A 123 -9.15 9.81 -0.98
CA LEU A 123 -10.13 8.78 -1.31
C LEU A 123 -10.00 7.56 -0.37
N ILE A 124 -8.80 7.00 -0.26
CA ILE A 124 -8.51 5.81 0.56
C ILE A 124 -8.92 6.01 2.02
N VAL A 125 -8.52 7.15 2.58
CA VAL A 125 -8.60 7.37 4.01
C VAL A 125 -9.97 7.92 4.40
N TRP A 126 -10.52 8.89 3.66
CA TRP A 126 -11.77 9.59 4.06
C TRP A 126 -13.03 9.09 3.39
N GLU A 127 -12.96 8.66 2.13
CA GLU A 127 -14.16 8.20 1.41
C GLU A 127 -14.38 6.70 1.59
N TRP A 128 -13.31 5.91 1.43
CA TRP A 128 -13.37 4.46 1.52
C TRP A 128 -13.14 3.94 2.93
N SER A 129 -12.48 4.72 3.79
CA SER A 129 -12.09 4.31 5.15
C SER A 129 -11.30 2.98 5.16
N VAL A 130 -10.38 2.82 4.20
CA VAL A 130 -9.57 1.59 4.02
C VAL A 130 -8.08 1.80 4.30
N GLY A 131 -7.70 2.95 4.83
CA GLY A 131 -6.34 3.19 5.30
C GLY A 131 -6.23 4.31 6.33
N MET A 132 -5.03 4.48 6.89
CA MET A 132 -4.68 5.57 7.80
C MET A 132 -3.70 6.53 7.14
N PRO A 133 -3.75 7.83 7.43
CA PRO A 133 -2.73 8.75 6.99
C PRO A 133 -1.43 8.59 7.77
N ILE A 134 -0.30 8.75 7.10
CA ILE A 134 0.99 9.08 7.73
C ILE A 134 1.43 10.46 7.26
N GLY A 135 1.82 11.29 8.23
CA GLY A 135 2.37 12.61 8.02
C GLY A 135 1.33 13.67 7.66
N ASP A 136 1.68 14.91 8.01
CA ASP A 136 0.93 16.11 7.65
C ASP A 136 1.83 17.13 6.94
N ARG A 137 1.33 17.69 5.83
CA ARG A 137 2.04 18.69 5.00
C ARG A 137 3.51 18.35 4.68
N GLY A 138 3.82 17.05 4.61
CA GLY A 138 5.15 16.55 4.29
C GLY A 138 6.10 16.35 5.48
N ALA A 139 5.67 16.60 6.72
CA ALA A 139 6.39 16.16 7.91
C ALA A 139 6.02 14.70 8.24
N VAL A 140 7.02 13.88 8.55
CA VAL A 140 6.88 12.47 8.95
C VAL A 140 7.75 12.27 10.18
N PHE A 141 7.20 11.65 11.22
CA PHE A 141 7.94 11.34 12.45
C PHE A 141 7.97 9.84 12.71
N ALA A 142 9.11 9.32 13.16
CA ALA A 142 9.26 7.89 13.46
C ALA A 142 8.23 7.38 14.47
N ASP A 143 7.94 8.16 15.51
CA ASP A 143 6.94 7.78 16.52
C ASP A 143 5.51 7.72 15.97
N GLU A 144 5.16 8.62 15.04
CA GLU A 144 3.87 8.56 14.36
C GLU A 144 3.77 7.28 13.52
N VAL A 145 4.80 6.99 12.73
CA VAL A 145 4.84 5.78 11.89
C VAL A 145 4.74 4.52 12.75
N ARG A 146 5.50 4.46 13.86
CA ARG A 146 5.44 3.39 14.85
C ARG A 146 4.02 3.19 15.38
N ALA A 147 3.37 4.28 15.80
CA ALA A 147 2.01 4.24 16.34
C ALA A 147 0.98 3.80 15.29
N ARG A 148 1.10 4.27 14.05
CA ARG A 148 0.22 3.87 12.93
C ARG A 148 0.39 2.40 12.57
N ILE A 149 1.61 1.87 12.61
CA ILE A 149 1.85 0.43 12.45
C ILE A 149 1.20 -0.35 13.60
N ALA A 150 1.38 0.06 14.85
CA ALA A 150 0.72 -0.62 15.97
C ALA A 150 -0.81 -0.63 15.82
N GLY A 151 -1.39 0.51 15.40
CA GLY A 151 -2.82 0.68 15.16
C GLY A 151 -3.37 -0.20 14.04
N ILE A 152 -2.72 -0.26 12.88
CA ILE A 152 -3.20 -1.07 11.74
C ILE A 152 -3.01 -2.57 11.99
N MET A 153 -2.00 -2.97 12.77
CA MET A 153 -1.70 -4.39 13.00
C MET A 153 -2.52 -4.99 14.13
N SER A 154 -2.70 -4.26 15.24
CA SER A 154 -3.28 -4.80 16.48
C SER A 154 -4.30 -3.90 17.16
N GLY A 155 -4.57 -2.71 16.60
CA GLY A 155 -5.55 -1.79 17.13
C GLY A 155 -6.96 -2.05 16.59
N LYS A 156 -7.96 -1.56 17.33
CA LYS A 156 -9.37 -1.54 16.91
C LYS A 156 -9.56 -0.86 15.55
N GLU A 157 -8.84 0.24 15.32
CA GLU A 157 -8.85 0.94 14.02
C GLU A 157 -8.40 0.01 12.89
N GLY A 158 -7.39 -0.83 13.10
CA GLY A 158 -6.95 -1.82 12.11
C GLY A 158 -7.99 -2.90 11.79
N GLU A 159 -8.78 -3.32 12.77
CA GLU A 159 -9.91 -4.25 12.54
C GLU A 159 -11.01 -3.59 11.70
N GLU A 160 -11.37 -2.35 12.04
CA GLU A 160 -12.36 -1.55 11.29
C GLU A 160 -11.92 -1.35 9.83
N LEU A 161 -10.63 -1.04 9.61
CA LEU A 161 -10.07 -0.91 8.27
C LEU A 161 -10.13 -2.21 7.48
N ARG A 162 -9.84 -3.38 8.08
CA ARG A 162 -9.94 -4.68 7.38
C ARG A 162 -11.37 -4.98 6.97
N GLU A 163 -12.35 -4.70 7.82
CA GLU A 163 -13.76 -4.84 7.46
C GLU A 163 -14.19 -3.87 6.37
N ALA A 164 -13.70 -2.62 6.40
CA ALA A 164 -13.93 -1.66 5.32
C ALA A 164 -13.32 -2.13 3.99
N VAL A 165 -12.07 -2.63 4.00
CA VAL A 165 -11.41 -3.12 2.79
C VAL A 165 -12.20 -4.30 2.19
N LYS A 166 -12.69 -5.22 3.01
CA LYS A 166 -13.55 -6.33 2.53
C LYS A 166 -14.80 -5.83 1.80
N LYS A 167 -15.45 -4.79 2.32
CA LYS A 167 -16.63 -4.19 1.67
C LYS A 167 -16.29 -3.57 0.33
N VAL A 168 -15.23 -2.76 0.27
CA VAL A 168 -14.79 -2.12 -0.99
C VAL A 168 -14.34 -3.18 -2.00
N ARG A 169 -13.65 -4.23 -1.53
CA ARG A 169 -13.27 -5.39 -2.35
C ARG A 169 -14.50 -6.09 -2.94
N ALA A 170 -15.54 -6.33 -2.16
CA ALA A 170 -16.77 -6.96 -2.64
C ALA A 170 -17.41 -6.13 -3.78
N THR A 171 -17.46 -4.80 -3.66
CA THR A 171 -17.90 -3.92 -4.74
C THR A 171 -17.06 -4.07 -6.01
N LEU A 172 -15.74 -4.24 -5.84
CA LEU A 172 -14.79 -4.47 -6.93
C LEU A 172 -15.00 -5.82 -7.61
N GLU A 173 -15.21 -6.88 -6.82
CA GLU A 173 -15.51 -8.22 -7.31
C GLU A 173 -16.83 -8.22 -8.09
N ASP A 174 -17.89 -7.62 -7.53
CA ASP A 174 -19.22 -7.51 -8.17
C ASP A 174 -19.13 -6.77 -9.51
N ALA A 175 -18.40 -5.65 -9.56
CA ALA A 175 -18.22 -4.87 -10.79
C ALA A 175 -17.49 -5.65 -11.91
N MET A 176 -16.65 -6.61 -11.54
CA MET A 176 -15.83 -7.43 -12.44
C MET A 176 -16.45 -8.80 -12.77
N THR A 177 -17.61 -9.14 -12.18
CA THR A 177 -18.34 -10.36 -12.55
C THR A 177 -18.81 -10.31 -14.01
N HIS A 178 -19.18 -11.47 -14.57
CA HIS A 178 -19.76 -11.51 -15.90
C HIS A 178 -21.07 -10.70 -15.93
N GLY A 179 -21.13 -9.70 -16.80
CA GLY A 179 -22.23 -8.73 -16.84
C GLY A 179 -22.21 -7.74 -15.68
N GLY A 180 -21.11 -7.62 -14.95
CA GLY A 180 -20.87 -6.58 -13.95
C GLY A 180 -20.68 -5.20 -14.58
N SER A 181 -20.75 -4.15 -13.75
CA SER A 181 -20.76 -2.77 -14.23
C SER A 181 -19.52 -2.37 -15.03
N SER A 182 -18.34 -2.87 -14.69
CA SER A 182 -17.11 -2.55 -15.43
C SER A 182 -17.08 -3.20 -16.81
N GLN A 183 -17.62 -4.41 -16.95
CA GLN A 183 -17.77 -5.05 -18.26
C GLN A 183 -18.79 -4.29 -19.11
N GLN A 184 -19.96 -3.98 -18.55
CA GLN A 184 -21.00 -3.22 -19.25
C GLN A 184 -20.48 -1.85 -19.75
N SER A 185 -19.79 -1.09 -18.90
CA SER A 185 -19.20 0.20 -19.31
C SER A 185 -18.15 0.06 -20.40
N PHE A 186 -17.37 -1.02 -20.39
CA PHE A 186 -16.39 -1.28 -21.45
C PHE A 186 -17.07 -1.67 -22.77
N ASP A 187 -18.08 -2.53 -22.71
CA ASP A 187 -18.86 -2.94 -23.88
C ASP A 187 -19.57 -1.74 -24.52
N GLU A 188 -20.21 -0.88 -23.71
CA GLU A 188 -20.83 0.38 -24.17
C GLU A 188 -19.82 1.29 -24.87
N PHE A 189 -18.59 1.40 -24.33
CA PHE A 189 -17.52 2.17 -24.95
C PHE A 189 -17.10 1.59 -26.30
N VAL A 190 -16.93 0.26 -26.39
CA VAL A 190 -16.55 -0.43 -27.64
C VAL A 190 -17.64 -0.32 -28.70
N ASP A 191 -18.90 -0.45 -28.30
CA ASP A 191 -20.06 -0.31 -29.20
C ASP A 191 -20.12 1.09 -29.79
N GLU A 192 -19.98 2.13 -28.96
CA GLU A 192 -19.98 3.52 -29.42
C GLU A 192 -18.79 3.81 -30.35
N LEU A 193 -17.60 3.28 -30.04
CA LEU A 193 -16.43 3.42 -30.90
C LEU A 193 -16.64 2.73 -32.26
N THR A 194 -17.20 1.52 -32.25
CA THR A 194 -17.50 0.74 -33.46
C THR A 194 -18.53 1.46 -34.33
N ARG A 195 -19.57 2.05 -33.72
CA ARG A 195 -20.59 2.85 -34.40
C ARG A 195 -19.97 4.03 -35.15
N ARG A 196 -19.12 4.81 -34.45
CA ARG A 196 -18.41 5.97 -35.04
C ARG A 196 -17.45 5.58 -36.17
N CYS A 197 -16.71 4.48 -36.02
CA CYS A 197 -15.78 4.00 -37.04
C CYS A 197 -16.48 3.42 -38.27
N SER A 198 -17.69 2.87 -38.11
CA SER A 198 -18.47 2.27 -39.20
C SER A 198 -19.27 3.29 -40.02
N GLY A 199 -19.14 4.59 -39.75
CA GLY A 199 -19.83 5.65 -40.48
C GLY A 199 -21.35 5.67 -40.30
N ARG A 200 -21.86 5.09 -39.21
CA ARG A 200 -23.29 5.14 -38.82
C ARG A 200 -23.52 6.02 -37.59
#